data_AF-A0A432ZZS1-F1
#
_entry.id   AF-A0A432ZZS1-F1
#
_cell.length_a   1.000
_cell.length_b   1.000
_cell.length_c   1.000
_cell.angle_alpha   90.00
_cell.angle_beta   90.00
_cell.angle_gamma   90.00
#
_symmetry.space_group_name_H-M   'P 1'
#
loop_
_entity.id
_entity.type
_entity.pdbx_description
1 polymer ?
#
loop_
_entity_poly.entity_id
_entity_poly.type
_entity_poly.pdbx_seq_one_letter_code
_entity_poly.pdbx_strand_id
1 'polypeptide(L)'
;MLKVLSLWFDSRRVRTYWFDPYLLNLATTMTKQSLLKHLLTEGDKMLVTALSSDTDQGVYAFVANYGSLIARILFQPLEETGRTLFSKVLADINRPSPSDTTSLPTSHITAAQHTTLLTSAQLLLTLLQLHTLLGLVFLTLATNYTGTLIDLLVGPRWSLAHPAPHVLSIYCAYIPVMGINGITEAFVQAVASDTDLGTLSRFMILFSVAFVGAGYVFMRVLGWGAVGLVAANGVNLGLRVMYSWNYIRKYYLLDRGHDLAEMRSIVSVMAWWPSWETMAAFVGAWAVTAWSERTVGWATMTDKARHVAVGAVCGVAVLAVV
;
A
#
# COMPACT_ATOMS: atom_id res chain seq x y z
N MET A 1 17.60 25.36 -77.25
CA MET A 1 16.49 25.77 -76.35
C MET A 1 15.68 24.56 -75.85
N LEU A 2 16.33 23.42 -75.55
CA LEU A 2 15.65 22.17 -75.11
C LEU A 2 16.36 21.46 -73.96
N LYS A 3 17.31 22.14 -73.28
CA LYS A 3 18.02 21.62 -72.10
C LYS A 3 17.64 22.32 -70.78
N VAL A 4 16.73 23.30 -70.84
CA VAL A 4 16.27 24.03 -69.64
C VAL A 4 14.96 23.44 -69.08
N LEU A 5 14.22 22.66 -69.88
CA LEU A 5 12.96 22.03 -69.44
C LEU A 5 13.15 20.66 -68.74
N SER A 6 14.33 20.03 -68.84
CA SER A 6 14.58 18.71 -68.24
C SER A 6 15.04 18.76 -66.78
N LEU A 7 15.21 19.96 -66.21
CA LEU A 7 15.63 20.16 -64.81
C LEU A 7 14.45 20.35 -63.84
N TRP A 8 13.20 20.36 -64.34
CA TRP A 8 12.00 20.51 -63.51
C TRP A 8 11.27 19.20 -63.18
N PHE A 9 11.70 18.07 -63.73
CA PHE A 9 11.17 16.75 -63.40
C PHE A 9 12.22 15.89 -62.69
N ASP A 10 12.91 16.46 -61.70
CA ASP A 10 13.46 15.64 -60.62
C ASP A 10 12.28 15.19 -59.77
N SER A 11 11.70 14.04 -60.14
CA SER A 11 10.74 13.33 -59.31
C SER A 11 11.44 12.88 -58.03
N ARG A 12 11.62 13.80 -57.10
CA ARG A 12 11.82 13.49 -55.70
C ARG A 12 10.62 12.66 -55.29
N ARG A 13 10.78 11.32 -55.30
CA ARG A 13 9.96 10.44 -54.48
C ARG A 13 10.22 10.86 -53.05
N VAL A 14 9.44 11.83 -52.59
CA VAL A 14 9.22 12.04 -51.17
C VAL A 14 8.63 10.73 -50.70
N ARG A 15 9.45 9.87 -50.08
CA ARG A 15 8.91 8.79 -49.26
C ARG A 15 8.17 9.50 -48.14
N THR A 16 6.87 9.63 -48.31
CA THR A 16 5.97 10.04 -47.25
C THR A 16 6.03 8.93 -46.21
N TYR A 17 6.87 9.11 -45.19
CA TYR A 17 6.71 8.35 -43.97
C TYR A 17 5.39 8.84 -43.37
N TRP A 18 4.32 8.05 -43.54
CA TRP A 18 2.98 8.34 -42.98
C TRP A 18 3.03 8.51 -41.46
N PHE A 19 4.06 7.94 -40.84
CA PHE A 19 4.40 8.10 -39.44
C PHE A 19 5.90 8.32 -39.30
N ASP A 20 6.29 9.33 -38.54
CA ASP A 20 7.67 9.56 -38.16
C ASP A 20 8.19 8.35 -37.35
N PRO A 21 9.25 7.65 -37.79
CA PRO A 21 9.82 6.50 -37.08
C PRO A 21 10.19 6.80 -35.63
N TYR A 22 10.63 8.03 -35.33
CA TYR A 22 10.94 8.47 -33.98
C TYR A 22 9.67 8.58 -33.13
N LEU A 23 8.62 9.23 -33.64
CA LEU A 23 7.33 9.33 -32.96
C LEU A 23 6.64 7.97 -32.80
N LEU A 24 6.76 7.07 -33.77
CA LEU A 24 6.26 5.69 -33.68
C LEU A 24 7.00 4.90 -32.60
N ASN A 25 8.33 5.02 -32.53
CA ASN A 25 9.11 4.34 -31.50
C ASN A 25 8.79 4.89 -30.10
N LEU A 26 8.62 6.20 -29.98
CA LEU A 26 8.21 6.84 -28.74
C LEU A 26 6.78 6.43 -28.34
N ALA A 27 5.82 6.48 -29.27
CA ALA A 27 4.44 6.07 -29.04
C ALA A 27 4.37 4.59 -28.65
N THR A 28 5.04 3.70 -29.37
CA THR A 28 5.07 2.26 -29.01
C THR A 28 5.71 2.01 -27.65
N THR A 29 6.75 2.74 -27.29
CA THR A 29 7.38 2.65 -25.96
C THR A 29 6.43 3.11 -24.86
N MET A 30 5.79 4.27 -25.04
CA MET A 30 4.82 4.83 -24.09
C MET A 30 3.57 3.97 -23.97
N THR A 31 3.09 3.40 -25.07
CA THR A 31 1.97 2.46 -25.07
C THR A 31 2.34 1.17 -24.36
N LYS A 32 3.52 0.58 -24.61
CA LYS A 32 3.98 -0.61 -23.88
C LYS A 32 4.10 -0.34 -22.37
N GLN A 33 4.67 0.80 -21.99
CA GLN A 33 4.78 1.19 -20.59
C GLN A 33 3.41 1.42 -19.95
N SER A 34 2.49 2.06 -20.64
CA SER A 34 1.12 2.30 -20.17
C SER A 34 0.31 1.02 -20.06
N LEU A 35 0.44 0.11 -21.02
CA LEU A 35 -0.27 -1.17 -21.04
C LEU A 35 0.27 -2.11 -19.96
N LEU A 36 1.60 -2.15 -19.76
CA LEU A 36 2.23 -2.87 -18.67
C LEU A 36 1.77 -2.28 -17.32
N LYS A 37 1.79 -0.96 -17.16
CA LYS A 37 1.23 -0.29 -15.97
C LYS A 37 -0.23 -0.64 -15.75
N HIS A 38 -1.04 -0.61 -16.80
CA HIS A 38 -2.45 -0.95 -16.70
C HIS A 38 -2.65 -2.40 -16.23
N LEU A 39 -1.92 -3.36 -16.81
CA LEU A 39 -1.95 -4.76 -16.37
C LEU A 39 -1.46 -4.92 -14.91
N LEU A 40 -0.49 -4.12 -14.48
CA LEU A 40 0.02 -4.08 -13.11
C LEU A 40 -1.01 -3.53 -12.11
N THR A 41 -1.75 -2.48 -12.47
CA THR A 41 -2.73 -1.83 -11.57
C THR A 41 -4.11 -2.45 -11.61
N GLU A 42 -4.51 -3.05 -12.73
CA GLU A 42 -5.83 -3.66 -12.93
C GLU A 42 -5.78 -5.19 -12.99
N GLY A 43 -4.58 -5.76 -12.78
CA GLY A 43 -4.36 -7.20 -12.79
C GLY A 43 -5.17 -7.94 -11.74
N ASP A 44 -5.50 -7.28 -10.63
CA ASP A 44 -6.44 -7.77 -9.62
C ASP A 44 -7.87 -7.93 -10.19
N LYS A 45 -8.39 -6.93 -10.90
CA LYS A 45 -9.71 -6.98 -11.55
C LYS A 45 -9.75 -7.96 -12.72
N MET A 46 -8.64 -8.12 -13.44
CA MET A 46 -8.52 -9.13 -14.49
C MET A 46 -8.54 -10.54 -13.90
N LEU A 47 -7.81 -10.77 -12.81
CA LEU A 47 -7.81 -12.05 -12.09
C LEU A 47 -9.20 -12.38 -11.55
N VAL A 48 -9.89 -11.40 -10.96
CA VAL A 48 -11.28 -11.49 -10.50
C VAL A 48 -12.19 -11.98 -11.62
N THR A 49 -12.15 -11.31 -12.77
CA THR A 49 -13.02 -11.61 -13.92
C THR A 49 -12.74 -12.99 -14.49
N ALA A 50 -11.47 -13.43 -14.51
CA ALA A 50 -11.08 -14.71 -15.10
C ALA A 50 -11.34 -15.92 -14.19
N LEU A 51 -11.21 -15.75 -12.87
CA LEU A 51 -11.16 -16.87 -11.93
C LEU A 51 -12.36 -17.02 -11.00
N SER A 52 -13.18 -15.98 -10.79
CA SER A 52 -14.28 -15.96 -9.81
C SER A 52 -15.66 -16.07 -10.45
N SER A 53 -16.63 -16.56 -9.68
CA SER A 53 -18.06 -16.52 -10.03
C SER A 53 -18.59 -15.08 -10.04
N ASP A 54 -19.61 -14.77 -10.83
CA ASP A 54 -20.23 -13.43 -10.89
C ASP A 54 -20.63 -12.89 -9.51
N THR A 55 -21.05 -13.79 -8.61
CA THR A 55 -21.41 -13.43 -7.23
C THR A 55 -20.18 -13.00 -6.43
N ASP A 56 -19.07 -13.74 -6.50
CA ASP A 56 -17.82 -13.38 -5.83
C ASP A 56 -17.22 -12.09 -6.38
N GLN A 57 -17.34 -11.86 -7.69
CA GLN A 57 -16.88 -10.62 -8.32
C GLN A 57 -17.65 -9.42 -7.77
N GLY A 58 -18.98 -9.51 -7.67
CA GLY A 58 -19.83 -8.48 -7.11
C GLY A 58 -19.51 -8.20 -5.64
N VAL A 59 -19.35 -9.25 -4.82
CA VAL A 59 -19.00 -9.12 -3.40
C VAL A 59 -17.62 -8.52 -3.21
N TYR A 60 -16.61 -8.98 -3.95
CA TYR A 60 -15.27 -8.42 -3.88
C TYR A 60 -15.25 -6.96 -4.32
N ALA A 61 -15.87 -6.63 -5.46
CA ALA A 61 -15.93 -5.26 -5.95
C ALA A 61 -16.62 -4.32 -4.94
N PHE A 62 -17.69 -4.80 -4.31
CA PHE A 62 -18.34 -4.08 -3.22
C PHE A 62 -17.37 -3.85 -2.04
N VAL A 63 -16.81 -4.92 -1.48
CA VAL A 63 -15.92 -4.83 -0.30
C VAL A 63 -14.67 -4.00 -0.59
N ALA A 64 -14.04 -4.17 -1.75
CA ALA A 64 -12.84 -3.41 -2.11
C ALA A 64 -13.14 -1.90 -2.23
N ASN A 65 -14.30 -1.52 -2.76
CA ASN A 65 -14.67 -0.11 -2.88
C ASN A 65 -14.99 0.55 -1.54
N TYR A 66 -15.74 -0.11 -0.66
CA TYR A 66 -16.07 0.43 0.67
C TYR A 66 -14.91 0.28 1.67
N GLY A 67 -14.23 -0.87 1.67
CA GLY A 67 -13.10 -1.15 2.56
C GLY A 67 -11.89 -0.28 2.27
N SER A 68 -11.60 0.04 0.99
CA SER A 68 -10.49 0.95 0.66
C SER A 68 -10.79 2.42 0.95
N LEU A 69 -12.03 2.80 1.24
CA LEU A 69 -12.41 4.18 1.54
C LEU A 69 -11.69 4.71 2.78
N ILE A 70 -11.50 3.86 3.80
CA ILE A 70 -10.70 4.18 5.00
C ILE A 70 -9.26 4.53 4.61
N ALA A 71 -8.64 3.70 3.78
CA ALA A 71 -7.29 3.96 3.31
C ALA A 71 -7.21 5.26 2.49
N ARG A 72 -8.23 5.55 1.68
CA ARG A 72 -8.28 6.79 0.89
C ARG A 72 -8.46 8.06 1.72
N ILE A 73 -9.25 7.99 2.79
CA ILE A 73 -9.57 9.15 3.60
C ILE A 73 -8.52 9.40 4.69
N LEU A 74 -7.98 8.33 5.29
CA LEU A 74 -7.08 8.44 6.44
C LEU A 74 -5.61 8.22 6.06
N PHE A 75 -5.29 7.10 5.41
CA PHE A 75 -3.90 6.72 5.16
C PHE A 75 -3.29 7.51 3.99
N GLN A 76 -3.96 7.61 2.84
CA GLN A 76 -3.43 8.28 1.65
C GLN A 76 -2.96 9.73 1.93
N PRO A 77 -3.71 10.58 2.65
CA PRO A 77 -3.21 11.93 2.96
C PRO A 77 -1.97 11.91 3.85
N LEU A 78 -1.89 10.98 4.81
CA LEU A 78 -0.71 10.81 5.67
C LEU A 78 0.49 10.28 4.90
N GLU A 79 0.28 9.37 3.95
CA GLU A 79 1.30 8.85 3.04
C GLU A 79 1.87 9.96 2.14
N GLU A 80 1.01 10.73 1.49
CA GLU A 80 1.39 11.85 0.63
C GLU A 80 2.16 12.91 1.42
N THR A 81 1.64 13.28 2.60
CA THR A 81 2.30 14.23 3.50
C THR A 81 3.64 13.69 3.96
N GLY A 82 3.71 12.44 4.41
CA GLY A 82 4.93 11.76 4.83
C GLY A 82 5.99 11.77 3.73
N ARG A 83 5.62 11.44 2.49
CA ARG A 83 6.53 11.51 1.33
C ARG A 83 7.13 12.90 1.16
N THR A 84 6.30 13.95 1.19
CA THR A 84 6.80 15.33 1.05
C THR A 84 7.65 15.80 2.23
N LEU A 85 7.37 15.30 3.44
CA LEU A 85 8.17 15.59 4.63
C LEU A 85 9.55 14.93 4.52
N PHE A 86 9.60 13.62 4.23
CA PHE A 86 10.86 12.90 4.08
C PHE A 86 11.72 13.46 2.95
N SER A 87 11.12 13.83 1.82
CA SER A 87 11.87 14.40 0.70
C SER A 87 12.55 15.73 1.06
N LYS A 88 11.95 16.51 1.96
CA LYS A 88 12.51 17.79 2.45
C LYS A 88 13.56 17.56 3.53
N VAL A 89 13.23 16.76 4.55
CA VAL A 89 14.10 16.51 5.71
C VAL A 89 15.39 15.82 5.29
N LEU A 90 15.32 14.90 4.32
CA LEU A 90 16.49 14.12 3.86
C LEU A 90 17.17 14.72 2.61
N ALA A 91 16.70 15.85 2.09
CA ALA A 91 17.26 16.49 0.89
C ALA A 91 18.76 16.80 1.04
N ASP A 92 19.15 17.33 2.20
CA ASP A 92 20.54 17.72 2.48
C ASP A 92 21.45 16.54 2.81
N ILE A 93 20.89 15.36 3.10
CA ILE A 93 21.65 14.11 3.31
C ILE A 93 21.89 13.42 1.96
N ASN A 94 20.93 13.51 1.04
CA ASN A 94 20.99 12.89 -0.28
C ASN A 94 21.75 13.73 -1.33
N ARG A 95 22.16 14.97 -0.99
CA ARG A 95 22.94 15.81 -1.90
C ARG A 95 24.40 15.32 -1.92
N PRO A 96 25.01 15.12 -3.11
CA PRO A 96 26.43 14.83 -3.21
C PRO A 96 27.25 15.95 -2.56
N SER A 97 28.20 15.59 -1.70
CA SER A 97 29.12 16.58 -1.12
C SER A 97 30.01 17.15 -2.24
N PRO A 98 30.14 18.48 -2.39
CA PRO A 98 30.95 19.08 -3.46
C PRO A 98 32.47 18.88 -3.28
N SER A 99 32.93 18.20 -2.23
CA SER A 99 34.35 18.03 -1.90
C SER A 99 34.96 16.66 -2.22
N ASP A 100 34.21 15.71 -2.78
CA ASP A 100 34.69 14.34 -3.03
C ASP A 100 35.32 14.17 -4.42
N THR A 101 36.43 14.89 -4.68
CA THR A 101 37.20 14.69 -5.91
C THR A 101 38.45 13.80 -5.75
N THR A 102 38.84 13.36 -4.53
CA THR A 102 40.19 12.76 -4.40
C THR A 102 40.41 11.59 -3.42
N SER A 103 39.42 11.03 -2.71
CA SER A 103 39.66 9.78 -1.95
C SER A 103 38.37 9.07 -1.58
N LEU A 104 38.42 7.73 -1.57
CA LEU A 104 37.46 6.70 -1.13
C LEU A 104 36.05 7.16 -0.69
N PRO A 105 34.97 6.52 -1.16
CA PRO A 105 33.59 6.97 -0.98
C PRO A 105 33.07 6.64 0.43
N THR A 106 33.60 7.29 1.46
CA THR A 106 32.98 7.29 2.79
C THR A 106 32.43 8.69 3.00
N SER A 107 31.20 8.91 2.56
CA SER A 107 30.48 10.16 2.75
C SER A 107 30.19 10.36 4.24
N HIS A 108 31.16 10.90 4.98
CA HIS A 108 31.01 11.21 6.40
C HIS A 108 29.99 12.34 6.56
N ILE A 109 28.91 12.06 7.29
CA ILE A 109 27.89 13.08 7.58
C ILE A 109 28.34 13.96 8.74
N THR A 110 27.97 15.25 8.67
CA THR A 110 28.18 16.19 9.78
C THR A 110 27.31 15.83 10.99
N ALA A 111 27.68 16.30 12.18
CA ALA A 111 26.87 16.09 13.40
C ALA A 111 25.43 16.60 13.24
N ALA A 112 25.21 17.70 12.52
CA ALA A 112 23.88 18.22 12.23
C ALA A 112 23.07 17.28 11.34
N GLN A 113 23.66 16.75 10.26
CA GLN A 113 23.01 15.78 9.38
C GLN A 113 22.72 14.45 10.10
N HIS A 114 23.57 14.04 11.05
CA HIS A 114 23.32 12.87 11.88
C HIS A 114 22.05 13.03 12.72
N THR A 115 21.90 14.17 13.40
CA THR A 115 20.67 14.48 14.16
C THR A 115 19.45 14.50 13.25
N THR A 116 19.53 15.09 12.05
CA THR A 116 18.45 15.07 11.06
C THR A 116 18.08 13.65 10.64
N LEU A 117 19.07 12.77 10.46
CA LEU A 117 18.86 11.37 10.12
C LEU A 117 18.13 10.62 11.26
N LEU A 118 18.55 10.80 12.51
CA LEU A 118 17.88 10.23 13.68
C LEU A 118 16.44 10.72 13.80
N THR A 119 16.21 12.02 13.70
CA THR A 119 14.85 12.60 13.74
C THR A 119 13.98 12.04 12.63
N SER A 120 14.51 11.87 11.41
CA SER A 120 13.75 11.27 10.31
C SER A 120 13.35 9.82 10.58
N ALA A 121 14.24 9.04 11.20
CA ALA A 121 13.97 7.65 11.57
C ALA A 121 12.89 7.58 12.66
N GLN A 122 12.98 8.44 13.68
CA GLN A 122 11.96 8.56 14.72
C GLN A 122 10.60 8.94 14.13
N LEU A 123 10.55 9.92 13.22
CA LEU A 123 9.31 10.31 12.53
C LEU A 123 8.71 9.15 11.73
N LEU A 124 9.53 8.40 11.00
CA LEU A 124 9.08 7.19 10.29
C LEU A 124 8.46 6.18 11.25
N LEU A 125 9.10 5.92 12.39
CA LEU A 125 8.59 5.03 13.42
C LEU A 125 7.28 5.53 14.00
N THR A 126 7.18 6.81 14.34
CA THR A 126 5.94 7.42 14.87
C THR A 126 4.79 7.27 13.87
N LEU A 127 5.05 7.49 12.58
CA LEU A 127 4.04 7.28 11.53
C LEU A 127 3.64 5.81 11.41
N LEU A 128 4.58 4.88 11.47
CA LEU A 128 4.30 3.44 11.43
C LEU A 128 3.51 2.97 12.65
N GLN A 129 3.86 3.45 13.84
CA GLN A 129 3.13 3.16 15.07
C GLN A 129 1.70 3.72 15.00
N LEU A 130 1.52 4.95 14.52
CA LEU A 130 0.20 5.54 14.30
C LEU A 130 -0.65 4.69 13.35
N HIS A 131 -0.10 4.27 12.21
CA HIS A 131 -0.81 3.43 11.24
C HIS A 131 -1.13 2.04 11.81
N THR A 132 -0.24 1.49 12.64
CA THR A 132 -0.45 0.20 13.30
C THR A 132 -1.57 0.29 14.32
N LEU A 133 -1.60 1.32 15.16
CA LEU A 133 -2.67 1.55 16.13
C LEU A 133 -4.01 1.80 15.44
N LEU A 134 -4.04 2.63 14.40
CA LEU A 134 -5.25 2.87 13.62
C LEU A 134 -5.70 1.59 12.90
N GLY A 135 -4.77 0.81 12.35
CA GLY A 135 -5.05 -0.50 11.78
C GLY A 135 -5.63 -1.48 12.81
N LEU A 136 -5.10 -1.51 14.03
CA LEU A 136 -5.60 -2.35 15.12
C LEU A 136 -7.05 -2.01 15.49
N VAL A 137 -7.42 -0.73 15.49
CA VAL A 137 -8.82 -0.31 15.67
C VAL A 137 -9.73 -0.96 14.63
N PHE A 138 -9.34 -0.97 13.35
CA PHE A 138 -10.12 -1.65 12.31
C PHE A 138 -10.10 -3.17 12.45
N LEU A 139 -8.95 -3.78 12.73
CA LEU A 139 -8.82 -5.22 12.89
C LEU A 139 -9.65 -5.75 14.07
N THR A 140 -9.72 -5.02 15.18
CA THR A 140 -10.31 -5.53 16.43
C THR A 140 -11.72 -5.03 16.70
N LEU A 141 -12.02 -3.77 16.38
CA LEU A 141 -13.35 -3.24 16.56
C LEU A 141 -14.15 -3.47 15.28
N ALA A 142 -13.69 -2.96 14.13
CA ALA A 142 -14.52 -2.95 12.92
C ALA A 142 -14.88 -4.34 12.37
N THR A 143 -14.06 -5.37 12.58
CA THR A 143 -14.31 -6.75 12.11
C THR A 143 -15.67 -7.28 12.52
N ASN A 144 -16.07 -7.06 13.78
CA ASN A 144 -17.31 -7.56 14.35
C ASN A 144 -18.53 -6.65 14.07
N TYR A 145 -18.32 -5.47 13.46
CA TYR A 145 -19.39 -4.52 13.09
C TYR A 145 -19.75 -4.53 11.60
N THR A 146 -19.07 -5.35 10.80
CA THR A 146 -19.25 -5.37 9.34
C THR A 146 -20.67 -5.70 8.89
N GLY A 147 -21.33 -6.67 9.55
CA GLY A 147 -22.74 -7.01 9.30
C GLY A 147 -23.68 -5.83 9.59
N THR A 148 -23.51 -5.21 10.77
CA THR A 148 -24.27 -4.02 11.18
C THR A 148 -24.07 -2.85 10.21
N LEU A 149 -22.83 -2.62 9.79
CA LEU A 149 -22.46 -1.54 8.87
C LEU A 149 -23.11 -1.72 7.49
N ILE A 150 -23.00 -2.92 6.91
CA ILE A 150 -23.60 -3.22 5.60
C ILE A 150 -25.12 -3.12 5.67
N ASP A 151 -25.73 -3.61 6.75
CA ASP A 151 -27.18 -3.56 6.93
C ASP A 151 -27.69 -2.12 7.02
N LEU A 152 -26.94 -1.22 7.66
CA LEU A 152 -27.29 0.20 7.75
C LEU A 152 -27.05 0.96 6.44
N LEU A 153 -25.98 0.65 5.71
CA LEU A 153 -25.58 1.39 4.51
C LEU A 153 -26.33 0.96 3.24
N VAL A 154 -26.52 -0.34 3.06
CA VAL A 154 -26.98 -0.93 1.78
C VAL A 154 -28.24 -1.78 1.98
N GLY A 155 -28.46 -2.26 3.19
CA GLY A 155 -29.68 -2.97 3.58
C GLY A 155 -29.55 -4.49 3.70
N PRO A 156 -30.62 -5.16 4.17
CA PRO A 156 -30.58 -6.56 4.58
C PRO A 156 -30.22 -7.57 3.50
N ARG A 157 -30.43 -7.23 2.23
CA ARG A 157 -30.11 -8.13 1.11
C ARG A 157 -28.59 -8.39 1.03
N TRP A 158 -27.77 -7.39 1.33
CA TRP A 158 -26.31 -7.55 1.31
C TRP A 158 -25.73 -8.07 2.62
N SER A 159 -26.38 -7.76 3.75
CA SER A 159 -25.92 -8.22 5.08
C SER A 159 -26.29 -9.67 5.37
N LEU A 160 -27.44 -10.16 4.88
CA LEU A 160 -27.94 -11.51 5.20
C LEU A 160 -27.80 -12.51 4.04
N ALA A 161 -27.98 -12.07 2.78
CA ALA A 161 -28.05 -13.00 1.65
C ALA A 161 -26.70 -13.27 0.96
N HIS A 162 -25.66 -12.51 1.28
CA HIS A 162 -24.35 -12.60 0.65
C HIS A 162 -23.23 -12.72 1.68
N PRO A 163 -22.06 -13.30 1.32
CA PRO A 163 -20.90 -13.39 2.20
C PRO A 163 -20.20 -12.03 2.43
N ALA A 164 -20.82 -10.90 2.05
CA ALA A 164 -20.21 -9.57 2.07
C ALA A 164 -19.73 -9.13 3.47
N PRO A 165 -20.47 -9.35 4.59
CA PRO A 165 -19.96 -9.04 5.92
C PRO A 165 -18.67 -9.79 6.26
N HIS A 166 -18.63 -11.09 5.95
CA HIS A 166 -17.44 -11.91 6.22
C HIS A 166 -16.25 -11.51 5.36
N VAL A 167 -16.46 -11.19 4.07
CA VAL A 167 -15.38 -10.71 3.20
C VAL A 167 -14.88 -9.33 3.68
N LEU A 168 -15.77 -8.45 4.12
CA LEU A 168 -15.41 -7.15 4.69
C LEU A 168 -14.66 -7.28 6.03
N SER A 169 -14.99 -8.27 6.86
CA SER A 169 -14.27 -8.48 8.12
C SER A 169 -12.84 -8.98 7.87
N ILE A 170 -12.66 -9.89 6.90
CA ILE A 170 -11.32 -10.27 6.43
C ILE A 170 -10.58 -9.04 5.85
N TYR A 171 -11.28 -8.18 5.12
CA TYR A 171 -10.70 -6.94 4.61
C TYR A 171 -10.23 -6.01 5.74
N CYS A 172 -10.95 -5.92 6.86
CA CYS A 172 -10.51 -5.16 8.04
C CYS A 172 -9.17 -5.68 8.59
N ALA A 173 -8.89 -6.99 8.50
CA ALA A 173 -7.59 -7.55 8.87
C ALA A 173 -6.46 -7.22 7.88
N TYR A 174 -6.81 -6.86 6.66
CA TYR A 174 -5.89 -6.42 5.61
C TYR A 174 -5.51 -4.93 5.73
N ILE A 175 -6.36 -4.09 6.35
CA ILE A 175 -6.14 -2.64 6.53
C ILE A 175 -4.81 -2.29 7.22
N PRO A 176 -4.38 -2.94 8.33
CA PRO A 176 -3.08 -2.65 8.95
C PRO A 176 -1.90 -2.81 8.00
N VAL A 177 -1.89 -3.91 7.23
CA VAL A 177 -0.85 -4.18 6.23
C VAL A 177 -0.84 -3.11 5.15
N MET A 178 -2.02 -2.64 4.74
CA MET A 178 -2.17 -1.56 3.79
C MET A 178 -1.57 -0.24 4.28
N GLY A 179 -1.85 0.15 5.53
CA GLY A 179 -1.30 1.38 6.10
C GLY A 179 0.23 1.34 6.23
N ILE A 180 0.79 0.19 6.68
CA ILE A 180 2.24 0.00 6.77
C ILE A 180 2.89 0.06 5.38
N ASN A 181 2.26 -0.57 4.38
CA ASN A 181 2.72 -0.52 2.99
C ASN A 181 2.80 0.91 2.48
N GLY A 182 1.75 1.70 2.70
CA GLY A 182 1.68 3.10 2.31
C GLY A 182 2.86 3.93 2.82
N ILE A 183 3.09 3.93 4.14
CA ILE A 183 4.16 4.73 4.75
C ILE A 183 5.56 4.26 4.35
N THR A 184 5.78 2.94 4.31
CA THR A 184 7.10 2.41 3.92
C THR A 184 7.43 2.72 2.46
N GLU A 185 6.47 2.65 1.54
CA GLU A 185 6.67 3.04 0.15
C GLU A 185 6.77 4.55 -0.03
N ALA A 186 5.98 5.34 0.70
CA ALA A 186 6.09 6.80 0.69
C ALA A 186 7.50 7.24 1.07
N PHE A 187 8.10 6.60 2.08
CA PHE A 187 9.50 6.84 2.44
C PHE A 187 10.45 6.47 1.30
N VAL A 188 10.36 5.25 0.75
CA VAL A 188 11.23 4.82 -0.35
C VAL A 188 11.13 5.78 -1.53
N GLN A 189 9.92 6.18 -1.91
CA GLN A 189 9.70 7.14 -3.00
C GLN A 189 10.24 8.54 -2.71
N ALA A 190 10.39 8.91 -1.44
CA ALA A 190 10.93 10.22 -1.05
C ALA A 190 12.47 10.28 -1.14
N VAL A 191 13.16 9.14 -0.99
CA VAL A 191 14.63 9.09 -0.85
C VAL A 191 15.35 8.29 -1.94
N ALA A 192 14.63 7.44 -2.66
CA ALA A 192 15.21 6.58 -3.68
C ALA A 192 15.68 7.37 -4.90
N SER A 193 16.82 6.96 -5.45
CA SER A 193 17.30 7.48 -6.74
C SER A 193 16.41 6.96 -7.89
N ASP A 194 16.50 7.58 -9.07
CA ASP A 194 15.79 7.09 -10.27
C ASP A 194 16.11 5.62 -10.59
N THR A 195 17.34 5.18 -10.30
CA THR A 195 17.76 3.78 -10.51
C THR A 195 17.12 2.82 -9.51
N ASP A 196 16.97 3.25 -8.26
CA ASP A 196 16.31 2.49 -7.21
C ASP A 196 14.81 2.41 -7.45
N LEU A 197 14.18 3.52 -7.90
CA LEU A 197 12.78 3.56 -8.30
C LEU A 197 12.51 2.65 -9.51
N GLY A 198 13.42 2.62 -10.49
CA GLY A 198 13.34 1.67 -11.61
C GLY A 198 13.43 0.21 -11.14
N THR A 199 14.27 -0.07 -10.14
CA THR A 199 14.38 -1.41 -9.53
C THR A 199 13.13 -1.79 -8.74
N LEU A 200 12.61 -0.87 -7.93
CA LEU A 200 11.33 -1.02 -7.24
C LEU A 200 10.20 -1.36 -8.24
N SER A 201 10.10 -0.61 -9.34
CA SER A 201 9.09 -0.87 -10.37
C SER A 201 9.21 -2.26 -11.02
N ARG A 202 10.44 -2.79 -11.18
CA ARG A 202 10.65 -4.16 -11.67
C ARG A 202 10.23 -5.21 -10.64
N PHE A 203 10.53 -4.99 -9.36
CA PHE A 203 10.06 -5.87 -8.28
C PHE A 203 8.53 -5.84 -8.16
N MET A 204 7.87 -4.70 -8.39
CA MET A 204 6.41 -4.63 -8.43
C MET A 204 5.81 -5.55 -9.49
N ILE A 205 6.43 -5.69 -10.66
CA ILE A 205 6.02 -6.68 -11.68
C ILE A 205 6.13 -8.10 -11.14
N LEU A 206 7.23 -8.43 -10.48
CA LEU A 206 7.43 -9.76 -9.89
C LEU A 206 6.38 -10.05 -8.79
N PHE A 207 6.06 -9.06 -7.95
CA PHE A 207 5.05 -9.20 -6.91
C PHE A 207 3.65 -9.36 -7.50
N SER A 208 3.33 -8.70 -8.61
CA SER A 208 2.07 -8.93 -9.34
C SER A 208 1.97 -10.37 -9.88
N VAL A 209 3.07 -10.97 -10.33
CA VAL A 209 3.07 -12.41 -10.72
C VAL A 209 2.82 -13.31 -9.50
N ALA A 210 3.47 -13.01 -8.37
CA ALA A 210 3.24 -13.74 -7.12
C ALA A 210 1.79 -13.59 -6.63
N PHE A 211 1.21 -12.40 -6.77
CA PHE A 211 -0.20 -12.11 -6.50
C PHE A 211 -1.14 -12.97 -7.36
N VAL A 212 -0.91 -13.04 -8.67
CA VAL A 212 -1.70 -13.88 -9.59
C VAL A 212 -1.60 -15.35 -9.18
N GLY A 213 -0.40 -15.83 -8.85
CA GLY A 213 -0.18 -17.20 -8.36
C GLY A 213 -0.91 -17.47 -7.04
N ALA A 214 -0.80 -16.57 -6.07
CA ALA A 214 -1.49 -16.66 -4.78
C ALA A 214 -3.01 -16.64 -4.96
N GLY A 215 -3.53 -15.78 -5.83
CA GLY A 215 -4.95 -15.71 -6.15
C GLY A 215 -5.47 -16.98 -6.83
N TYR A 216 -4.71 -17.57 -7.76
CA TYR A 216 -5.05 -18.88 -8.32
C TYR A 216 -5.14 -19.96 -7.24
N VAL A 217 -4.16 -20.03 -6.32
CA VAL A 217 -4.16 -20.99 -5.22
C VAL A 217 -5.36 -20.75 -4.29
N PHE A 218 -5.56 -19.53 -3.79
CA PHE A 218 -6.61 -19.23 -2.83
C PHE A 218 -8.01 -19.36 -3.42
N MET A 219 -8.21 -18.98 -4.68
CA MET A 219 -9.53 -19.00 -5.30
C MET A 219 -9.86 -20.37 -5.90
N ARG A 220 -8.94 -21.01 -6.65
CA ARG A 220 -9.23 -22.26 -7.38
C ARG A 220 -8.85 -23.51 -6.61
N VAL A 221 -7.72 -23.51 -5.89
CA VAL A 221 -7.26 -24.70 -5.16
C VAL A 221 -7.95 -24.79 -3.80
N LEU A 222 -8.03 -23.67 -3.07
CA LEU A 222 -8.64 -23.63 -1.73
C LEU A 222 -10.14 -23.28 -1.75
N GLY A 223 -10.65 -22.73 -2.87
CA GLY A 223 -12.07 -22.41 -3.00
C GLY A 223 -12.55 -21.24 -2.10
N TRP A 224 -11.67 -20.31 -1.73
CA TRP A 224 -12.00 -19.22 -0.80
C TRP A 224 -12.79 -18.06 -1.43
N GLY A 225 -13.10 -18.13 -2.74
CA GLY A 225 -13.89 -17.11 -3.44
C GLY A 225 -13.34 -15.69 -3.24
N ALA A 226 -14.22 -14.73 -2.93
CA ALA A 226 -13.85 -13.35 -2.66
C ALA A 226 -12.86 -13.16 -1.48
N VAL A 227 -12.91 -14.03 -0.46
CA VAL A 227 -11.94 -14.01 0.66
C VAL A 227 -10.53 -14.34 0.17
N GLY A 228 -10.42 -15.33 -0.71
CA GLY A 228 -9.15 -15.74 -1.30
C GLY A 228 -8.46 -14.61 -2.05
N LEU A 229 -9.24 -13.74 -2.67
CA LEU A 229 -8.73 -12.59 -3.40
C LEU A 229 -8.21 -11.47 -2.47
N VAL A 230 -8.92 -11.18 -1.39
CA VAL A 230 -8.44 -10.26 -0.34
C VAL A 230 -7.13 -10.79 0.24
N ALA A 231 -7.05 -12.09 0.53
CA ALA A 231 -5.84 -12.74 1.02
C ALA A 231 -4.68 -12.66 0.01
N ALA A 232 -4.94 -12.88 -1.29
CA ALA A 232 -3.93 -12.75 -2.33
C ALA A 232 -3.37 -11.33 -2.39
N ASN A 233 -4.23 -10.32 -2.28
CA ASN A 233 -3.79 -8.93 -2.23
C ASN A 233 -2.99 -8.64 -0.94
N GLY A 234 -3.36 -9.26 0.18
CA GLY A 234 -2.58 -9.26 1.42
C GLY A 234 -1.15 -9.79 1.22
N VAL A 235 -0.98 -10.89 0.49
CA VAL A 235 0.35 -11.43 0.14
C VAL A 235 1.14 -10.42 -0.71
N ASN A 236 0.50 -9.82 -1.72
CA ASN A 236 1.12 -8.81 -2.57
C ASN A 236 1.65 -7.63 -1.76
N LEU A 237 0.81 -7.05 -0.89
CA LEU A 237 1.23 -5.93 -0.03
C LEU A 237 2.27 -6.36 1.00
N GLY A 238 2.20 -7.58 1.53
CA GLY A 238 3.23 -8.13 2.43
C GLY A 238 4.61 -8.18 1.78
N LEU A 239 4.71 -8.66 0.53
CA LEU A 239 5.96 -8.67 -0.24
C LEU A 239 6.49 -7.25 -0.46
N ARG A 240 5.58 -6.30 -0.77
CA ARG A 240 5.92 -4.89 -0.95
C ARG A 240 6.46 -4.26 0.34
N VAL A 241 5.81 -4.51 1.48
CA VAL A 241 6.29 -4.09 2.81
C VAL A 241 7.67 -4.66 3.09
N MET A 242 7.90 -5.96 2.84
CA MET A 242 9.22 -6.58 3.01
C MET A 242 10.30 -5.91 2.18
N TYR A 243 10.02 -5.61 0.91
CA TYR A 243 10.96 -4.92 0.03
C TYR A 243 11.28 -3.51 0.54
N SER A 244 10.24 -2.71 0.79
CA SER A 244 10.39 -1.32 1.25
C SER A 244 11.08 -1.24 2.60
N TRP A 245 10.76 -2.14 3.53
CA TRP A 245 11.42 -2.23 4.82
C TRP A 245 12.90 -2.61 4.70
N ASN A 246 13.24 -3.55 3.83
CA ASN A 246 14.64 -3.89 3.55
C ASN A 246 15.41 -2.70 2.96
N TYR A 247 14.76 -1.90 2.09
CA TYR A 247 15.35 -0.67 1.57
C TYR A 247 15.57 0.37 2.67
N ILE A 248 14.56 0.62 3.52
CA ILE A 248 14.63 1.52 4.68
C ILE A 248 15.80 1.14 5.59
N ARG A 249 15.91 -0.14 5.96
CA ARG A 249 17.01 -0.64 6.79
C ARG A 249 18.37 -0.40 6.15
N LYS A 250 18.52 -0.69 4.86
CA LYS A 250 19.77 -0.43 4.13
C LYS A 250 20.12 1.05 4.09
N TYR A 251 19.12 1.93 3.90
CA TYR A 251 19.32 3.37 3.84
C TYR A 251 19.81 3.96 5.17
N TYR A 252 19.21 3.55 6.29
CA TYR A 252 19.58 4.05 7.62
C TYR A 252 20.84 3.39 8.19
N LEU A 253 21.10 2.12 7.85
CA LEU A 253 22.28 1.37 8.29
C LEU A 253 23.48 1.49 7.33
N LEU A 254 23.38 2.35 6.31
CA LEU A 254 24.52 2.69 5.47
C LEU A 254 25.58 3.36 6.35
N ASP A 255 26.81 2.87 6.33
CA ASP A 255 27.89 3.45 7.11
C ASP A 255 28.23 4.85 6.56
N ARG A 256 27.88 5.89 7.33
CA ARG A 256 28.19 7.29 7.05
C ARG A 256 29.07 7.90 8.16
N GLY A 257 29.75 7.05 8.95
CA GLY A 257 30.56 7.49 10.08
C GLY A 257 29.76 7.85 11.34
N HIS A 258 28.57 7.26 11.51
CA HIS A 258 27.71 7.43 12.68
C HIS A 258 27.54 6.15 13.48
N ASP A 259 26.96 6.25 14.68
CA ASP A 259 26.71 5.07 15.52
C ASP A 259 25.58 4.20 14.92
N LEU A 260 25.99 3.09 14.31
CA LEU A 260 25.09 2.11 13.71
C LEU A 260 24.30 1.31 14.76
N ALA A 261 24.75 1.24 16.02
CA ALA A 261 24.06 0.51 17.07
C ALA A 261 22.78 1.25 17.49
N GLU A 262 22.88 2.57 17.71
CA GLU A 262 21.73 3.42 17.99
C GLU A 262 20.71 3.34 16.84
N MET A 263 21.17 3.54 15.61
CA MET A 263 20.29 3.50 14.43
C MET A 263 19.64 2.12 14.22
N ARG A 264 20.36 1.04 14.48
CA ARG A 264 19.80 -0.33 14.41
C ARG A 264 18.71 -0.57 15.44
N SER A 265 18.83 0.01 16.63
CA SER A 265 17.78 -0.09 17.65
C SER A 265 16.51 0.62 17.21
N ILE A 266 16.64 1.81 16.60
CA ILE A 266 15.52 2.62 16.10
C ILE A 266 14.84 1.91 14.92
N VAL A 267 15.58 1.45 13.91
CA VAL A 267 15.00 0.83 12.70
C VAL A 267 14.68 -0.67 12.91
N SER A 268 14.42 -1.08 14.14
CA SER A 268 13.95 -2.42 14.47
C SER A 268 12.43 -2.51 14.26
N VAL A 269 11.94 -3.68 13.82
CA VAL A 269 10.50 -3.93 13.69
C VAL A 269 9.79 -3.83 15.03
N MET A 270 10.48 -4.22 16.11
CA MET A 270 9.93 -4.20 17.46
C MET A 270 9.79 -2.78 18.01
N ALA A 271 10.47 -1.80 17.44
CA ALA A 271 10.50 -0.44 17.98
C ALA A 271 9.23 0.37 17.68
N TRP A 272 8.44 -0.02 16.66
CA TRP A 272 7.16 0.61 16.32
C TRP A 272 5.96 -0.31 16.61
N TRP A 273 6.22 -1.48 17.21
CA TRP A 273 5.16 -2.38 17.63
C TRP A 273 4.52 -1.88 18.93
N PRO A 274 3.18 -1.91 19.09
CA PRO A 274 2.53 -1.46 20.31
C PRO A 274 2.98 -2.25 21.55
N SER A 275 2.84 -1.63 22.73
CA SER A 275 3.15 -2.30 23.99
C SER A 275 2.24 -3.52 24.18
N TRP A 276 2.71 -4.48 24.97
CA TRP A 276 1.93 -5.67 25.32
C TRP A 276 0.57 -5.30 25.95
N GLU A 277 0.52 -4.24 26.75
CA GLU A 277 -0.69 -3.77 27.42
C GLU A 277 -1.70 -3.25 26.40
N THR A 278 -1.24 -2.45 25.43
CA THR A 278 -2.06 -1.99 24.31
C THR A 278 -2.59 -3.17 23.49
N MET A 279 -1.74 -4.16 23.19
CA MET A 279 -2.18 -5.37 22.49
C MET A 279 -3.24 -6.14 23.28
N ALA A 280 -3.04 -6.33 24.58
CA ALA A 280 -3.98 -7.02 25.46
C ALA A 280 -5.33 -6.29 25.52
N ALA A 281 -5.32 -4.95 25.58
CA ALA A 281 -6.54 -4.14 25.53
C ALA A 281 -7.30 -4.33 24.21
N PHE A 282 -6.59 -4.31 23.07
CA PHE A 282 -7.19 -4.56 21.75
C PHE A 282 -7.75 -5.98 21.61
N VAL A 283 -7.05 -7.00 22.09
CA VAL A 283 -7.53 -8.39 22.08
C VAL A 283 -8.74 -8.56 22.99
N GLY A 284 -8.72 -7.95 24.18
CA GLY A 284 -9.87 -7.93 25.09
C GLY A 284 -11.08 -7.25 24.47
N ALA A 285 -10.88 -6.09 23.84
CA ALA A 285 -11.93 -5.37 23.12
C ALA A 285 -12.51 -6.20 21.96
N TRP A 286 -11.66 -6.87 21.16
CA TRP A 286 -12.12 -7.77 20.11
C TRP A 286 -12.96 -8.93 20.67
N ALA A 287 -12.53 -9.54 21.79
CA ALA A 287 -13.28 -10.63 22.41
C ALA A 287 -14.67 -10.18 22.89
N VAL A 288 -14.77 -8.99 23.49
CA VAL A 288 -16.04 -8.41 23.95
C VAL A 288 -16.95 -8.05 22.78
N THR A 289 -16.42 -7.42 21.73
CA THR A 289 -17.23 -7.06 20.55
C THR A 289 -17.66 -8.29 19.76
N ALA A 290 -16.82 -9.32 19.65
CA ALA A 290 -17.17 -10.60 19.03
C ALA A 290 -18.26 -11.34 19.83
N TRP A 291 -18.18 -11.29 21.17
CA TRP A 291 -19.25 -11.81 22.03
C TRP A 291 -20.56 -11.05 21.81
N SER A 292 -20.50 -9.72 21.71
CA SER A 292 -21.67 -8.87 21.47
C SER A 292 -22.30 -9.14 20.10
N GLU A 293 -21.49 -9.35 19.06
CA GLU A 293 -21.98 -9.69 17.71
C GLU A 293 -22.76 -11.01 17.72
N ARG A 294 -22.26 -12.02 18.43
CA ARG A 294 -22.90 -13.35 18.51
C ARG A 294 -24.17 -13.37 19.37
N THR A 295 -24.25 -12.51 20.39
CA THR A 295 -25.35 -12.53 21.37
C THR A 295 -26.44 -11.52 21.08
N VAL A 296 -26.06 -10.29 20.71
CA VAL A 296 -26.98 -9.20 20.40
C VAL A 296 -27.30 -9.19 18.90
N GLY A 297 -26.27 -9.30 18.06
CA GLY A 297 -26.40 -9.22 16.61
C GLY A 297 -26.95 -7.88 16.13
N TRP A 298 -27.56 -7.89 14.94
CA TRP A 298 -28.04 -6.67 14.26
C TRP A 298 -29.45 -6.80 13.66
N ALA A 299 -30.28 -7.71 14.18
CA ALA A 299 -31.60 -8.01 13.60
C ALA A 299 -32.58 -6.82 13.70
N THR A 300 -32.63 -6.14 14.85
CA THR A 300 -33.50 -4.98 15.07
C THR A 300 -32.70 -3.69 15.23
N MET A 301 -33.34 -2.53 15.06
CA MET A 301 -32.68 -1.23 15.32
C MET A 301 -32.21 -1.08 16.77
N THR A 302 -32.94 -1.67 17.72
CA THR A 302 -32.54 -1.71 19.13
C THR A 302 -31.29 -2.57 19.36
N ASP A 303 -31.18 -3.71 18.67
CA ASP A 303 -30.00 -4.59 18.79
C ASP A 303 -28.77 -3.94 18.18
N LYS A 304 -28.92 -3.28 17.02
CA LYS A 304 -27.86 -2.48 16.41
C LYS A 304 -27.36 -1.39 17.37
N ALA A 305 -28.27 -0.64 17.98
CA ALA A 305 -27.91 0.42 18.92
C ALA A 305 -27.14 -0.14 20.15
N ARG A 306 -27.59 -1.27 20.71
CA ARG A 306 -26.91 -1.94 21.83
C ARG A 306 -25.53 -2.43 21.42
N HIS A 307 -25.41 -3.08 20.27
CA HIS A 307 -24.15 -3.61 19.78
C HIS A 307 -23.14 -2.48 19.49
N VAL A 308 -23.57 -1.39 18.86
CA VAL A 308 -22.74 -0.19 18.62
C VAL A 308 -22.32 0.46 19.94
N ALA A 309 -23.21 0.51 20.94
CA ALA A 309 -22.87 1.04 22.27
C ALA A 309 -21.74 0.23 22.94
N VAL A 310 -21.77 -1.11 22.85
CA VAL A 310 -20.67 -1.96 23.35
C VAL A 310 -19.35 -1.61 22.66
N GLY A 311 -19.38 -1.37 21.35
CA GLY A 311 -18.20 -1.01 20.56
C GLY A 311 -17.64 0.35 20.97
N ALA A 312 -18.51 1.33 21.20
CA ALA A 312 -18.11 2.65 21.68
C ALA A 312 -17.43 2.57 23.06
N VAL A 313 -17.98 1.78 23.99
CA VAL A 313 -17.39 1.56 25.31
C VAL A 313 -16.02 0.87 25.19
N CYS A 314 -15.91 -0.18 24.37
CA CYS A 314 -14.65 -0.86 24.13
C CYS A 314 -13.61 0.08 23.49
N GLY A 315 -14.02 0.92 22.55
CA GLY A 315 -13.15 1.92 21.91
C GLY A 315 -12.61 2.93 22.91
N VAL A 316 -13.47 3.48 23.79
CA VAL A 316 -13.02 4.39 24.86
C VAL A 316 -12.08 3.68 25.83
N ALA A 317 -12.36 2.42 26.20
CA ALA A 317 -11.49 1.65 27.08
C ALA A 317 -10.10 1.40 26.47
N VAL A 318 -10.04 1.08 25.17
CA VAL A 318 -8.76 0.93 24.46
C VAL A 318 -8.01 2.25 24.38
N LEU A 319 -8.70 3.36 24.07
CA LEU A 319 -8.09 4.69 24.03
C LEU A 319 -7.54 5.15 25.38
N ALA A 320 -8.04 4.63 26.50
CA ALA A 320 -7.49 4.92 27.83
C ALA A 320 -6.16 4.19 28.11
N VAL A 321 -5.82 3.16 27.32
CA VAL A 321 -4.61 2.34 27.47
C VAL A 321 -3.52 2.72 26.45
N VAL A 322 -3.92 3.23 25.28
CA VAL A 322 -3.03 3.72 24.21
C VAL A 322 -2.44 5.08 24.56
#